data_AF-A0A564SDL1-F1
#
_entry.id   AF-A0A564SDL1-F1
#
_cell.length_a   1.000
_cell.length_b   1.000
_cell.length_c   1.000
_cell.angle_alpha   90.00
_cell.angle_beta   90.00
_cell.angle_gamma   90.00
#
_symmetry.space_group_name_H-M   'P 1'
#
loop_
_entity.id
_entity.type
_entity.pdbx_description
1 polymer ?
#
loop_
_entity_poly.entity_id
_entity_poly.type
_entity_poly.pdbx_seq_one_letter_code
_entity_poly.pdbx_strand_id
1 'polypeptide(L)'
;MIAAAVICTGMAVTVAAKEFFKWSDYLVKRLNPSEEQQETLQESTYIQNIDQSVTQNGVTVTLTDSIQDQGFLYAFFEVKTDDSISMTDHTSFEEMTHFKIDGKEVYAVDDNRFGSFNTGVGQDVLLKTDQNSTHLKYFNACISYDGDYDLSNKTVEITLKNLTEEGDYDTTVITDGTWDFKWTLGAVKPPTTLEVNRKCDFGGYEITVKKMEVTPLLWSLYLDYDEAMKVYEDEKNKFEYTGTDYGMDLYARTSIDQVRYKDGTVLTLDKTMGGIAGGGEKQDKENGVLIIRNSFPQLVDVDNLQAVHFGNIDQWLEVRE
;
A
#
# COMPACT_ATOMS: atom_id res chain seq x y z
N MET A 1 -17.32 33.39 -36.19
CA MET A 1 -16.64 32.56 -35.17
C MET A 1 -16.96 33.16 -33.83
N ILE A 2 -17.78 32.48 -33.03
CA ILE A 2 -18.06 32.86 -31.65
C ILE A 2 -17.00 32.14 -30.82
N ALA A 3 -16.06 32.88 -30.25
CA ALA A 3 -15.08 32.35 -29.32
C ALA A 3 -15.81 32.05 -28.00
N ALA A 4 -15.98 30.77 -27.67
CA ALA A 4 -16.45 30.35 -26.37
C ALA A 4 -15.34 30.61 -25.35
N ALA A 5 -15.56 31.57 -24.46
CA ALA A 5 -14.73 31.77 -23.28
C ALA A 5 -15.04 30.63 -22.30
N VAL A 6 -14.09 29.72 -22.13
CA VAL A 6 -14.10 28.75 -21.04
C VAL A 6 -13.88 29.53 -19.75
N ILE A 7 -14.93 29.60 -18.93
CA ILE A 7 -14.87 30.17 -17.59
C ILE A 7 -14.15 29.13 -16.72
N CYS A 8 -12.85 29.32 -16.48
CA CYS A 8 -12.15 28.64 -15.40
C CYS A 8 -12.67 29.23 -14.07
N THR A 9 -13.72 28.65 -13.51
CA THR A 9 -14.14 28.92 -12.13
C THR A 9 -12.99 28.53 -11.20
N GLY A 10 -12.55 29.50 -10.40
CA GLY A 10 -11.30 29.41 -9.63
C GLY A 10 -11.28 28.23 -8.66
N MET A 11 -10.27 27.37 -8.82
CA MET A 11 -9.83 26.45 -7.78
C MET A 11 -9.35 27.27 -6.58
N ALA A 12 -10.15 27.33 -5.53
CA ALA A 12 -9.72 27.87 -4.25
C ALA A 12 -8.94 26.78 -3.50
N VAL A 13 -7.63 26.69 -3.73
CA VAL A 13 -6.74 25.84 -2.93
C VAL A 13 -6.57 26.55 -1.58
N THR A 14 -7.27 26.06 -0.55
CA THR A 14 -7.08 26.56 0.82
C THR A 14 -5.96 25.76 1.44
N VAL A 15 -4.77 26.35 1.60
CA VAL A 15 -3.66 25.73 2.33
C VAL A 15 -3.89 25.98 3.81
N ALA A 16 -4.38 24.99 4.54
CA ALA A 16 -4.46 25.07 6.00
C ALA A 16 -3.04 25.25 6.57
N ALA A 17 -2.89 26.19 7.51
CA ALA A 17 -1.63 26.40 8.23
C ALA A 17 -1.27 25.09 8.97
N LYS A 18 0.03 24.78 9.04
CA LYS A 18 0.61 23.56 9.63
C LYS A 18 0.16 23.37 11.09
N GLU A 19 -1.03 22.80 11.28
CA GLU A 19 -1.49 22.27 12.56
C GLU A 19 -0.58 21.11 12.95
N PHE A 20 -0.50 20.82 14.25
CA PHE A 20 0.20 19.64 14.74
C PHE A 20 -0.32 18.42 14.00
N PHE A 21 0.58 17.55 13.51
CA PHE A 21 0.19 16.33 12.82
C PHE A 21 -0.86 15.61 13.68
N LYS A 22 -2.02 15.38 13.10
CA LYS A 22 -3.09 14.62 13.73
C LYS A 22 -3.39 13.44 12.84
N TRP A 23 -3.26 12.24 13.39
CA TRP A 23 -3.70 11.04 12.70
C TRP A 23 -5.18 11.18 12.36
N SER A 24 -5.53 10.92 11.10
CA SER A 24 -6.94 10.79 10.75
C SER A 24 -7.52 9.56 11.46
N ASP A 25 -8.76 9.69 11.96
CA ASP A 25 -9.45 8.56 12.63
C ASP A 25 -9.52 7.33 11.70
N TYR A 26 -9.61 7.59 10.40
CA TYR A 26 -9.56 6.58 9.36
C TYR A 26 -8.24 5.80 9.37
N LEU A 27 -7.11 6.51 9.40
CA LEU A 27 -5.80 5.89 9.37
C LEU A 27 -5.46 5.14 10.67
N VAL A 28 -5.91 5.67 11.82
CA VAL A 28 -5.82 4.96 13.11
C VAL A 28 -6.55 3.62 13.04
N LYS A 29 -7.78 3.60 12.51
CA LYS A 29 -8.51 2.35 12.31
C LYS A 29 -7.78 1.41 11.35
N ARG A 30 -7.27 1.95 10.23
CA ARG A 30 -6.66 1.15 9.16
C ARG A 30 -5.36 0.46 9.58
N LEU A 31 -4.52 1.13 10.36
CA LEU A 31 -3.20 0.63 10.77
C LEU A 31 -3.13 0.12 12.21
N ASN A 32 -4.16 0.44 13.01
CA ASN A 32 -4.27 0.10 14.43
C ASN A 32 -2.99 0.41 15.26
N PRO A 33 -2.43 1.63 15.18
CA PRO A 33 -1.20 1.98 15.91
C PRO A 33 -1.45 2.17 17.41
N SER A 34 -0.47 1.82 18.24
CA SER A 34 -0.39 2.31 19.62
C SER A 34 -0.13 3.82 19.68
N GLU A 35 -0.36 4.44 20.84
CA GLU A 35 -0.04 5.87 21.05
C GLU A 35 1.45 6.15 20.80
N GLU A 36 2.34 5.28 21.26
CA GLU A 36 3.79 5.40 21.04
C GLU A 36 4.17 5.25 19.56
N GLN A 37 3.52 4.33 18.82
CA GLN A 37 3.71 4.21 17.38
C GLN A 37 3.21 5.46 16.64
N GLN A 38 2.11 6.06 17.10
CA GLN A 38 1.59 7.30 16.53
C GLN A 38 2.58 8.45 16.69
N GLU A 39 3.18 8.62 17.87
CA GLU A 39 4.21 9.63 18.15
C GLU A 39 5.49 9.37 17.34
N THR A 40 5.96 8.12 17.32
CA THR A 40 7.21 7.77 16.63
C THR A 40 7.10 7.91 15.12
N LEU A 41 5.95 7.52 14.55
CA LEU A 41 5.72 7.63 13.11
C LEU A 41 5.36 9.05 12.67
N GLN A 42 4.82 9.89 13.56
CA GLN A 42 4.69 11.33 13.35
C GLN A 42 6.03 12.02 13.12
N GLU A 43 7.05 11.63 13.90
CA GLU A 43 8.42 12.11 13.71
C GLU A 43 9.13 11.42 12.54
N SER A 44 8.53 10.35 12.02
CA SER A 44 9.00 9.66 10.83
C SER A 44 8.48 10.33 9.55
N THR A 45 9.13 10.00 8.45
CA THR A 45 8.76 10.40 7.10
C THR A 45 7.87 9.36 6.40
N TYR A 46 7.49 8.27 7.09
CA TYR A 46 6.62 7.23 6.53
C TYR A 46 5.21 7.75 6.27
N ILE A 47 4.70 8.64 7.13
CA ILE A 47 3.33 9.13 7.07
C ILE A 47 3.36 10.66 7.13
N GLN A 48 2.62 11.30 6.24
CA GLN A 48 2.52 12.74 6.16
C GLN A 48 1.06 13.15 6.12
N ASN A 49 0.69 14.05 7.03
CA ASN A 49 -0.58 14.73 6.97
C ASN A 49 -0.46 15.89 5.97
N ILE A 50 -1.31 15.87 4.94
CA ILE A 50 -1.26 16.81 3.81
C ILE A 50 -2.35 17.87 3.91
N ASP A 51 -3.56 17.46 4.30
CA ASP A 51 -4.76 18.30 4.49
C ASP A 51 -5.01 19.31 3.35
N GLN A 52 -4.87 18.84 2.11
CA GLN A 52 -5.21 19.63 0.92
C GLN A 52 -6.63 19.30 0.48
N SER A 53 -7.49 20.30 0.36
CA SER A 53 -8.88 20.12 -0.05
C SER A 53 -9.21 20.90 -1.32
N VAL A 54 -9.94 20.26 -2.23
CA VAL A 54 -10.44 20.84 -3.47
C VAL A 54 -11.94 20.55 -3.57
N THR A 55 -12.74 21.61 -3.73
CA THR A 55 -14.19 21.49 -3.91
C THR A 55 -14.57 21.91 -5.32
N GLN A 56 -15.31 21.04 -6.03
CA GLN A 56 -15.86 21.32 -7.34
C GLN A 56 -17.19 20.60 -7.52
N ASN A 57 -18.17 21.29 -8.11
CA ASN A 57 -19.47 20.71 -8.51
C ASN A 57 -20.18 19.92 -7.39
N GLY A 58 -20.12 20.41 -6.14
CA GLY A 58 -20.78 19.76 -5.00
C GLY A 58 -20.03 18.53 -4.45
N VAL A 59 -18.78 18.33 -4.85
CA VAL A 59 -17.88 17.30 -4.31
C VAL A 59 -16.62 17.96 -3.76
N THR A 60 -16.35 17.71 -2.49
CA THR A 60 -15.11 18.10 -1.81
C THR A 60 -14.23 16.88 -1.66
N VAL A 61 -13.04 16.92 -2.25
CA VAL A 61 -12.03 15.87 -2.10
C VAL A 61 -10.88 16.43 -1.27
N THR A 62 -10.56 15.78 -0.17
CA THR A 62 -9.48 16.14 0.73
C THR A 62 -8.42 15.05 0.73
N LEU A 63 -7.22 15.35 0.25
CA LEU A 63 -6.03 14.53 0.48
C LEU A 63 -5.62 14.70 1.95
N THR A 64 -5.97 13.70 2.74
CA THR A 64 -5.77 13.69 4.20
C THR A 64 -4.33 13.32 4.52
N ASP A 65 -3.92 12.12 4.11
CA ASP A 65 -2.65 11.53 4.48
C ASP A 65 -1.94 10.92 3.26
N SER A 66 -0.62 10.89 3.31
CA SER A 66 0.24 10.16 2.39
C SER A 66 1.14 9.20 3.16
N ILE A 67 1.21 7.95 2.71
CA ILE A 67 2.06 6.92 3.30
C ILE A 67 3.05 6.43 2.26
N GLN A 68 4.33 6.45 2.59
CA GLN A 68 5.39 5.98 1.71
C GLN A 68 6.26 4.98 2.44
N ASP A 69 6.77 4.01 1.69
CA ASP A 69 7.89 3.17 2.10
C ASP A 69 8.63 2.69 0.84
N GLN A 70 9.70 1.93 1.00
CA GLN A 70 10.44 1.37 -0.12
C GLN A 70 9.54 0.44 -0.96
N GLY A 71 9.23 0.86 -2.18
CA GLY A 71 8.46 0.07 -3.14
C GLY A 71 6.95 0.37 -3.15
N PHE A 72 6.45 1.32 -2.34
CA PHE A 72 5.08 1.80 -2.49
C PHE A 72 4.87 3.25 -2.02
N LEU A 73 3.78 3.83 -2.52
CA LEU A 73 3.17 5.06 -1.99
C LEU A 73 1.65 4.92 -2.00
N TYR A 74 1.00 5.39 -0.95
CA TYR A 74 -0.44 5.53 -0.79
C TYR A 74 -0.80 6.98 -0.51
N ALA A 75 -1.89 7.44 -1.12
CA ALA A 75 -2.53 8.72 -0.85
C ALA A 75 -3.97 8.46 -0.43
N PHE A 76 -4.38 8.99 0.72
CA PHE A 76 -5.70 8.78 1.31
C PHE A 76 -6.58 10.01 1.11
N PHE A 77 -7.77 9.80 0.57
CA PHE A 77 -8.72 10.84 0.27
C PHE A 77 -9.98 10.68 1.09
N GLU A 78 -10.40 11.74 1.75
CA GLU A 78 -11.76 11.90 2.26
C GLU A 78 -12.58 12.61 1.18
N VAL A 79 -13.70 12.00 0.76
CA VAL A 79 -14.60 12.56 -0.24
C VAL A 79 -15.94 12.85 0.42
N LYS A 80 -16.36 14.12 0.35
CA LYS A 80 -17.65 14.61 0.83
C LYS A 80 -18.46 15.14 -0.32
N THR A 81 -19.76 14.87 -0.31
CA THR A 81 -20.68 15.36 -1.34
C THR A 81 -21.82 16.18 -0.74
N ASP A 82 -22.37 17.08 -1.54
CA ASP A 82 -23.62 17.77 -1.23
C ASP A 82 -24.80 16.77 -1.25
N ASP A 83 -25.91 17.14 -0.60
CA ASP A 83 -27.10 16.28 -0.44
C ASP A 83 -27.70 15.79 -1.78
N SER A 84 -27.41 16.47 -2.90
CA SER A 84 -27.89 16.08 -4.24
C SER A 84 -27.08 14.94 -4.88
N ILE A 85 -25.91 14.61 -4.36
CA ILE A 85 -25.00 13.59 -4.91
C ILE A 85 -24.84 12.50 -3.86
N SER A 86 -25.33 11.31 -4.15
CA SER A 86 -25.19 10.14 -3.27
C SER A 86 -24.10 9.22 -3.78
N MET A 87 -23.26 8.72 -2.87
CA MET A 87 -22.25 7.71 -3.14
C MET A 87 -22.70 6.34 -2.62
N THR A 88 -22.38 5.29 -3.35
CA THR A 88 -22.59 3.88 -2.99
C THR A 88 -21.24 3.19 -2.80
N ASP A 89 -21.23 1.88 -2.58
CA ASP A 89 -20.00 1.07 -2.54
C ASP A 89 -19.39 0.81 -3.93
N HIS A 90 -20.07 1.21 -5.00
CA HIS A 90 -19.62 1.12 -6.39
C HIS A 90 -19.19 2.48 -6.96
N THR A 91 -19.22 3.54 -6.14
CA THR A 91 -18.73 4.84 -6.55
C THR A 91 -17.21 4.81 -6.71
N SER A 92 -16.68 5.40 -7.79
CA SER A 92 -15.24 5.47 -8.05
C SER A 92 -14.87 6.81 -8.69
N PHE A 93 -13.63 6.93 -9.16
CA PHE A 93 -13.23 7.98 -10.09
C PHE A 93 -13.01 7.36 -11.46
N GLU A 94 -13.40 8.08 -12.53
CA GLU A 94 -13.33 7.57 -13.92
C GLU A 94 -11.91 7.15 -14.28
N GLU A 95 -10.94 8.00 -13.94
CA GLU A 95 -9.53 7.78 -14.20
C GLU A 95 -8.67 8.55 -13.19
N MET A 96 -7.53 7.98 -12.81
CA MET A 96 -6.39 8.73 -12.27
C MET A 96 -5.51 9.16 -13.45
N THR A 97 -5.91 10.24 -14.12
CA THR A 97 -5.36 10.61 -15.43
C THR A 97 -3.92 11.11 -15.39
N HIS A 98 -3.48 11.65 -14.24
CA HIS A 98 -2.13 12.18 -14.04
C HIS A 98 -1.63 11.80 -12.65
N PHE A 99 -0.94 10.67 -12.53
CA PHE A 99 -0.14 10.38 -11.36
C PHE A 99 1.32 10.55 -11.77
N LYS A 100 1.96 11.63 -11.32
CA LYS A 100 3.35 11.93 -11.63
C LYS A 100 4.22 11.91 -10.39
N ILE A 101 5.48 11.53 -10.60
CA ILE A 101 6.55 11.61 -9.61
C ILE A 101 7.71 12.38 -10.25
N ASP A 102 8.07 13.53 -9.69
CA ASP A 102 9.02 14.50 -10.27
C ASP A 102 8.70 14.86 -11.74
N GLY A 103 7.41 15.01 -12.05
CA GLY A 103 6.92 15.34 -13.40
C GLY A 103 6.96 14.17 -14.40
N LYS A 104 7.42 12.99 -13.99
CA LYS A 104 7.38 11.76 -14.78
C LYS A 104 6.08 10.99 -14.51
N GLU A 105 5.35 10.60 -15.55
CA GLU A 105 4.10 9.84 -15.40
C GLU A 105 4.37 8.45 -14.85
N VAL A 106 3.56 8.04 -13.88
CA VAL A 106 3.55 6.69 -13.29
C VAL A 106 3.02 5.68 -14.28
N TYR A 107 1.99 6.08 -15.04
CA TYR A 107 1.42 5.32 -16.12
C TYR A 107 1.64 6.05 -17.45
N ALA A 108 2.48 5.49 -18.30
CA ALA A 108 2.71 5.97 -19.66
C ALA A 108 2.87 4.77 -20.59
N VAL A 109 2.44 4.94 -21.85
CA VAL A 109 2.56 3.93 -22.92
C VAL A 109 3.99 3.94 -23.52
N ASP A 110 4.84 4.89 -23.12
CA ASP A 110 6.19 5.11 -23.64
C ASP A 110 7.28 5.03 -22.55
N ASP A 111 8.54 5.26 -22.96
CA ASP A 111 9.74 5.20 -22.10
C ASP A 111 9.73 6.22 -20.95
N ASN A 112 8.75 7.11 -20.89
CA ASN A 112 8.61 8.11 -19.83
C ASN A 112 7.83 7.57 -18.61
N ARG A 113 7.71 6.25 -18.44
CA ARG A 113 7.03 5.60 -17.31
C ARG A 113 7.93 5.43 -16.07
N PHE A 114 7.35 5.60 -14.88
CA PHE A 114 8.00 5.32 -13.58
C PHE A 114 8.25 3.83 -13.26
N GLY A 115 7.80 2.88 -14.08
CA GLY A 115 8.03 1.44 -13.83
C GLY A 115 7.20 0.87 -12.67
N SER A 116 5.95 1.33 -12.51
CA SER A 116 5.02 0.79 -11.51
C SER A 116 4.59 -0.66 -11.83
N PHE A 117 4.46 -1.48 -10.79
CA PHE A 117 3.83 -2.80 -10.87
C PHE A 117 2.31 -2.70 -10.79
N ASN A 118 1.79 -1.84 -9.93
CA ASN A 118 0.37 -1.58 -9.79
C ASN A 118 0.15 -0.08 -9.53
N THR A 119 -0.93 0.46 -10.07
CA THR A 119 -1.42 1.81 -9.80
C THR A 119 -2.94 1.80 -9.91
N GLY A 120 -3.61 2.49 -9.00
CA GLY A 120 -5.07 2.54 -9.01
C GLY A 120 -5.60 3.53 -8.00
N VAL A 121 -6.86 3.95 -8.20
CA VAL A 121 -7.66 4.66 -7.23
C VAL A 121 -8.94 3.87 -7.00
N GLY A 122 -9.36 3.74 -5.75
CA GLY A 122 -10.60 3.05 -5.43
C GLY A 122 -11.07 3.39 -4.02
N GLN A 123 -12.33 3.07 -3.76
CA GLN A 123 -12.81 3.06 -2.38
C GLN A 123 -11.98 2.09 -1.56
N ASP A 124 -11.63 2.51 -0.36
CA ASP A 124 -10.90 1.63 0.53
C ASP A 124 -11.85 0.58 1.13
N VAL A 125 -11.82 -0.60 0.52
CA VAL A 125 -12.66 -1.74 0.87
C VAL A 125 -12.37 -2.34 2.25
N LEU A 126 -11.24 -1.97 2.86
CA LEU A 126 -10.76 -2.59 4.10
C LEU A 126 -11.50 -2.07 5.32
N LEU A 127 -12.19 -0.93 5.18
CA LEU A 127 -13.13 -0.38 6.15
C LEU A 127 -14.54 -0.26 5.55
N LYS A 128 -14.90 -1.11 4.57
CA LYS A 128 -16.18 -1.02 3.83
C LYS A 128 -17.40 -0.94 4.76
N THR A 129 -17.42 -1.71 5.85
CA THR A 129 -18.52 -1.68 6.85
C THR A 129 -18.63 -0.37 7.62
N ASP A 130 -17.56 0.42 7.68
CA ASP A 130 -17.53 1.74 8.31
C ASP A 130 -17.89 2.86 7.32
N GLN A 131 -17.88 2.57 6.01
CA GLN A 131 -18.17 3.51 4.93
C GLN A 131 -19.67 3.57 4.56
N ASN A 132 -20.56 3.54 5.55
CA ASN A 132 -22.02 3.48 5.33
C ASN A 132 -22.68 4.84 5.03
N SER A 133 -21.91 5.92 4.96
CA SER A 133 -22.46 7.25 4.66
C SER A 133 -22.69 7.43 3.17
N THR A 134 -23.84 8.01 2.81
CA THR A 134 -24.18 8.37 1.43
C THR A 134 -23.43 9.61 0.93
N HIS A 135 -22.83 10.38 1.84
CA HIS A 135 -22.18 11.67 1.53
C HIS A 135 -20.76 11.80 2.07
N LEU A 136 -20.19 10.72 2.61
CA LEU A 136 -18.82 10.68 3.12
C LEU A 136 -18.22 9.30 2.86
N LYS A 137 -17.19 9.24 2.01
CA LYS A 137 -16.44 8.01 1.74
C LYS A 137 -14.95 8.28 1.66
N TYR A 138 -14.17 7.23 1.86
CA TYR A 138 -12.72 7.23 1.89
C TYR A 138 -12.19 6.40 0.72
N PHE A 139 -11.26 7.01 0.01
CA PHE A 139 -10.61 6.43 -1.16
C PHE A 139 -9.10 6.39 -0.91
N ASN A 140 -8.42 5.46 -1.58
CA ASN A 140 -6.98 5.49 -1.66
C ASN A 140 -6.52 5.44 -3.11
N ALA A 141 -5.46 6.18 -3.41
CA ALA A 141 -4.66 5.97 -4.60
C ALA A 141 -3.35 5.28 -4.20
N CYS A 142 -2.97 4.24 -4.91
CA CYS A 142 -1.76 3.49 -4.63
C CYS A 142 -0.83 3.43 -5.84
N ILE A 143 0.46 3.34 -5.55
CA ILE A 143 1.49 2.91 -6.49
C ILE A 143 2.36 1.88 -5.78
N SER A 144 2.63 0.77 -6.45
CA SER A 144 3.73 -0.14 -6.09
C SER A 144 4.73 -0.23 -7.23
N TYR A 145 6.01 -0.42 -6.90
CA TYR A 145 7.12 -0.41 -7.85
C TYR A 145 8.31 -1.21 -7.32
N ASP A 146 9.32 -1.49 -8.16
CA ASP A 146 10.52 -2.23 -7.72
C ASP A 146 11.33 -1.41 -6.71
N GLY A 147 11.78 -2.05 -5.65
CA GLY A 147 12.35 -1.40 -4.47
C GLY A 147 13.60 -0.55 -4.70
N ASP A 148 14.17 -0.60 -5.91
CA ASP A 148 15.40 0.11 -6.27
C ASP A 148 15.16 1.60 -6.57
N TYR A 149 13.90 2.05 -6.70
CA TYR A 149 13.59 3.48 -6.89
C TYR A 149 13.40 4.24 -5.56
N ASP A 150 14.15 5.33 -5.40
CA ASP A 150 14.09 6.19 -4.22
C ASP A 150 13.03 7.29 -4.35
N LEU A 151 11.95 7.17 -3.57
CA LEU A 151 10.89 8.17 -3.44
C LEU A 151 11.26 9.37 -2.55
N SER A 152 12.45 9.38 -1.96
CA SER A 152 12.87 10.44 -1.05
C SER A 152 12.77 11.83 -1.67
N ASN A 153 12.03 12.72 -1.01
CA ASN A 153 11.90 14.13 -1.40
C ASN A 153 11.34 14.36 -2.80
N LYS A 154 10.66 13.34 -3.37
CA LYS A 154 10.03 13.45 -4.68
C LYS A 154 8.74 14.23 -4.61
N THR A 155 8.45 14.97 -5.68
CA THR A 155 7.17 15.67 -5.81
C THR A 155 6.15 14.76 -6.46
N VAL A 156 5.01 14.58 -5.81
CA VAL A 156 3.88 13.81 -6.33
C VAL A 156 2.81 14.78 -6.82
N GLU A 157 2.23 14.46 -7.98
CA GLU A 157 1.07 15.14 -8.54
C GLU A 157 0.02 14.08 -8.85
N ILE A 158 -1.20 14.24 -8.33
CA ILE A 158 -2.35 13.36 -8.62
C ILE A 158 -3.52 14.21 -9.11
N THR A 159 -4.09 13.82 -10.24
CA THR A 159 -5.37 14.32 -10.73
C THR A 159 -6.43 13.22 -10.66
N LEU A 160 -7.49 13.48 -9.91
CA LEU A 160 -8.70 12.65 -9.91
C LEU A 160 -9.73 13.29 -10.84
N LYS A 161 -10.30 12.50 -11.75
CA LYS A 161 -11.25 12.98 -12.75
C LYS A 161 -12.58 12.28 -12.63
N ASN A 162 -13.65 13.07 -12.60
CA ASN A 162 -15.07 12.68 -12.56
C ASN A 162 -15.41 11.67 -11.46
N LEU A 163 -16.42 11.98 -10.65
CA LEU A 163 -16.98 10.98 -9.75
C LEU A 163 -17.91 10.08 -10.56
N THR A 164 -17.74 8.76 -10.43
CA THR A 164 -18.45 7.77 -11.23
C THR A 164 -19.16 6.74 -10.37
N GLU A 165 -20.09 6.03 -10.97
CA GLU A 165 -20.76 4.85 -10.42
C GLU A 165 -20.51 3.67 -11.37
N GLU A 166 -19.92 2.59 -10.84
CA GLU A 166 -19.71 1.34 -11.58
C GLU A 166 -21.00 0.50 -11.60
N GLY A 167 -21.52 0.25 -12.80
CA GLY A 167 -22.56 -0.74 -13.06
C GLY A 167 -21.98 -2.07 -13.52
N ASP A 168 -22.86 -3.06 -13.74
CA ASP A 168 -22.46 -4.41 -14.15
C ASP A 168 -21.72 -4.45 -15.51
N TYR A 169 -21.97 -3.47 -16.39
CA TYR A 169 -21.44 -3.43 -17.76
C TYR A 169 -20.96 -2.06 -18.22
N ASP A 170 -21.25 -0.99 -17.45
CA ASP A 170 -20.93 0.38 -17.80
C ASP A 170 -20.57 1.21 -16.57
N THR A 171 -19.84 2.30 -16.80
CA THR A 171 -19.50 3.28 -15.77
C THR A 171 -20.20 4.58 -16.11
N THR A 172 -20.96 5.13 -15.16
CA THR A 172 -21.70 6.38 -15.35
C THR A 172 -21.04 7.50 -14.56
N VAL A 173 -20.84 8.67 -15.19
CA VAL A 173 -20.41 9.87 -14.48
C VAL A 173 -21.58 10.42 -13.67
N ILE A 174 -21.46 10.42 -12.34
CA ILE A 174 -22.44 11.02 -11.43
C ILE A 174 -22.16 12.51 -11.20
N THR A 175 -20.90 12.94 -11.27
CA THR A 175 -20.52 14.35 -11.21
C THR A 175 -19.25 14.60 -11.99
N ASP A 176 -19.28 15.57 -12.91
CA ASP A 176 -18.07 16.00 -13.62
C ASP A 176 -17.17 16.83 -12.71
N GLY A 177 -15.86 16.68 -12.84
CA GLY A 177 -14.91 17.45 -12.05
C GLY A 177 -13.47 17.00 -12.22
N THR A 178 -12.54 17.82 -11.71
CA THR A 178 -11.12 17.54 -11.71
C THR A 178 -10.53 18.06 -10.41
N TRP A 179 -9.98 17.14 -9.60
CA TRP A 179 -9.39 17.45 -8.31
C TRP A 179 -7.89 17.18 -8.37
N ASP A 180 -7.10 18.27 -8.37
CA ASP A 180 -5.65 18.24 -8.51
C ASP A 180 -4.97 18.39 -7.15
N PHE A 181 -4.01 17.50 -6.86
CA PHE A 181 -3.23 17.49 -5.64
C PHE A 181 -1.74 17.47 -5.94
N LYS A 182 -0.97 18.16 -5.11
CA LYS A 182 0.48 18.22 -5.24
C LYS A 182 1.15 18.30 -3.88
N TRP A 183 2.07 17.39 -3.61
CA TRP A 183 2.84 17.39 -2.37
C TRP A 183 4.26 16.85 -2.59
N THR A 184 5.12 17.06 -1.62
CA THR A 184 6.50 16.56 -1.62
C THR A 184 6.63 15.48 -0.56
N LEU A 185 7.20 14.35 -0.94
CA LEU A 185 7.44 13.21 -0.08
C LEU A 185 8.56 13.48 0.93
N GLY A 186 8.55 12.75 2.05
CA GLY A 186 9.65 12.74 2.99
C GLY A 186 10.81 11.88 2.49
N ALA A 187 11.89 11.82 3.25
CA ALA A 187 12.98 10.87 2.99
C ALA A 187 12.53 9.44 3.29
N VAL A 188 12.75 8.47 2.41
CA VAL A 188 12.52 7.06 2.71
C VAL A 188 13.60 6.59 3.68
N LYS A 189 13.18 5.98 4.79
CA LYS A 189 14.12 5.37 5.74
C LYS A 189 14.52 3.98 5.22
N PRO A 190 15.81 3.61 5.27
CA PRO A 190 16.22 2.26 4.93
C PRO A 190 15.61 1.24 5.91
N PRO A 191 15.33 0.01 5.46
CA PRO A 191 14.85 -1.04 6.34
C PRO A 191 15.91 -1.44 7.38
N THR A 192 15.43 -1.99 8.50
CA THR A 192 16.31 -2.69 9.44
C THR A 192 16.68 -4.05 8.86
N THR A 193 17.98 -4.30 8.68
CA THR A 193 18.48 -5.62 8.29
C THR A 193 18.67 -6.51 9.52
N LEU A 194 18.04 -7.67 9.51
CA LEU A 194 18.16 -8.72 10.51
C LEU A 194 18.86 -9.93 9.88
N GLU A 195 20.07 -10.24 10.36
CA GLU A 195 20.80 -11.43 9.93
C GLU A 195 20.19 -12.67 10.61
N VAL A 196 19.59 -13.55 9.81
CA VAL A 196 18.82 -14.70 10.32
C VAL A 196 19.66 -15.97 10.26
N ASN A 197 20.15 -16.31 9.06
CA ASN A 197 20.98 -17.48 8.76
C ASN A 197 20.49 -18.78 9.41
N ARG A 198 19.18 -19.06 9.29
CA ARG A 198 18.52 -20.23 9.89
C ARG A 198 17.71 -20.97 8.84
N LYS A 199 17.64 -22.30 9.00
CA LYS A 199 16.74 -23.14 8.22
C LYS A 199 15.35 -23.11 8.82
N CYS A 200 14.35 -22.95 7.96
CA CYS A 200 12.94 -22.99 8.30
C CYS A 200 12.24 -23.99 7.37
N ASP A 201 11.29 -24.75 7.90
CA ASP A 201 10.48 -25.67 7.12
C ASP A 201 9.30 -24.92 6.48
N PHE A 202 9.34 -24.66 5.18
CA PHE A 202 8.22 -24.05 4.46
C PHE A 202 7.19 -25.09 4.00
N GLY A 203 6.69 -25.91 4.92
CA GLY A 203 5.68 -26.93 4.63
C GLY A 203 6.21 -28.10 3.80
N GLY A 204 7.27 -28.75 4.31
CA GLY A 204 8.00 -29.85 3.71
C GLY A 204 9.28 -29.45 2.97
N TYR A 205 9.59 -28.16 2.89
CA TYR A 205 10.75 -27.62 2.18
C TYR A 205 11.64 -26.88 3.16
N GLU A 206 12.73 -27.53 3.57
CA GLU A 206 13.74 -26.91 4.42
C GLU A 206 14.54 -25.88 3.60
N ILE A 207 14.35 -24.60 3.90
CA ILE A 207 14.97 -23.48 3.19
C ILE A 207 15.68 -22.58 4.19
N THR A 208 16.89 -22.18 3.84
CA THR A 208 17.70 -21.23 4.61
C THR A 208 17.17 -19.82 4.38
N VAL A 209 16.69 -19.19 5.45
CA VAL A 209 16.44 -17.75 5.50
C VAL A 209 17.75 -17.07 5.88
N LYS A 210 18.36 -16.37 4.93
CA LYS A 210 19.66 -15.70 5.11
C LYS A 210 19.49 -14.45 5.95
N LYS A 211 18.57 -13.57 5.55
CA LYS A 211 18.25 -12.34 6.27
C LYS A 211 16.78 -11.95 6.08
N MET A 212 16.34 -11.03 6.94
CA MET A 212 15.08 -10.32 6.81
C MET A 212 15.35 -8.82 6.78
N GLU A 213 14.74 -8.10 5.86
CA GLU A 213 14.69 -6.64 5.89
C GLU A 213 13.29 -6.21 6.29
N VAL A 214 13.19 -5.27 7.24
CA VAL A 214 11.89 -4.94 7.84
C VAL A 214 11.79 -3.45 8.18
N THR A 215 10.61 -2.90 7.90
CA THR A 215 10.14 -1.58 8.36
C THR A 215 8.84 -1.80 9.16
N PRO A 216 8.28 -0.75 9.78
CA PRO A 216 6.97 -0.89 10.43
C PRO A 216 5.83 -1.30 9.49
N LEU A 217 6.00 -1.13 8.17
CA LEU A 217 4.98 -1.35 7.14
C LEU A 217 5.29 -2.55 6.22
N LEU A 218 6.56 -2.88 6.01
CA LEU A 218 7.02 -3.89 5.04
C LEU A 218 7.98 -4.89 5.66
N TRP A 219 8.03 -6.06 5.03
CA TRP A 219 9.07 -7.05 5.26
C TRP A 219 9.55 -7.65 3.94
N SER A 220 10.79 -8.12 3.93
CA SER A 220 11.38 -8.89 2.84
C SER A 220 12.22 -10.03 3.40
N LEU A 221 11.99 -11.25 2.93
CA LEU A 221 12.78 -12.43 3.26
C LEU A 221 13.75 -12.73 2.13
N TYR A 222 15.01 -12.96 2.48
CA TYR A 222 16.05 -13.38 1.56
C TYR A 222 16.31 -14.86 1.76
N LEU A 223 15.71 -15.66 0.89
CA LEU A 223 15.78 -17.12 0.93
C LEU A 223 16.93 -17.61 0.07
N ASP A 224 17.56 -18.71 0.46
CA ASP A 224 18.51 -19.39 -0.42
C ASP A 224 17.84 -19.83 -1.73
N TYR A 225 18.42 -19.41 -2.85
CA TYR A 225 17.80 -19.61 -4.16
C TYR A 225 17.65 -21.09 -4.53
N ASP A 226 18.71 -21.88 -4.41
CA ASP A 226 18.68 -23.29 -4.84
C ASP A 226 17.75 -24.12 -3.96
N GLU A 227 17.67 -23.81 -2.65
CA GLU A 227 16.71 -24.45 -1.75
C GLU A 227 15.26 -24.00 -2.04
N ALA A 228 15.04 -22.70 -2.31
CA ALA A 228 13.72 -22.15 -2.62
C ALA A 228 13.16 -22.65 -3.96
N MET A 229 14.00 -22.79 -4.99
CA MET A 229 13.57 -23.22 -6.32
C MET A 229 12.97 -24.63 -6.35
N LYS A 230 13.31 -25.48 -5.37
CA LYS A 230 12.70 -26.82 -5.21
C LYS A 230 11.19 -26.75 -5.05
N VAL A 231 10.64 -25.66 -4.49
CA VAL A 231 9.19 -25.46 -4.38
C VAL A 231 8.57 -25.31 -5.77
N TYR A 232 9.14 -24.48 -6.64
CA TYR A 232 8.59 -24.24 -7.98
C TYR A 232 8.84 -25.39 -8.97
N GLU A 233 9.87 -26.19 -8.72
CA GLU A 233 10.18 -27.38 -9.53
C GLU A 233 9.24 -28.55 -9.22
N ASP A 234 8.62 -28.56 -8.03
CA ASP A 234 7.66 -29.58 -7.62
C ASP A 234 6.42 -29.57 -8.52
N GLU A 235 6.09 -30.72 -9.10
CA GLU A 235 4.96 -30.87 -10.00
C GLU A 235 3.61 -30.56 -9.32
N LYS A 236 3.51 -30.69 -8.00
CA LYS A 236 2.28 -30.34 -7.25
C LYS A 236 1.99 -28.84 -7.27
N ASN A 237 3.00 -28.00 -7.47
CA ASN A 237 2.88 -26.53 -7.46
C ASN A 237 2.66 -25.95 -8.86
N LYS A 238 2.46 -26.79 -9.89
CA LYS A 238 2.20 -26.34 -11.27
C LYS A 238 0.69 -26.22 -11.53
N PHE A 239 0.30 -25.21 -12.30
CA PHE A 239 -1.12 -25.00 -12.71
C PHE A 239 -1.74 -26.19 -13.45
N GLU A 240 -0.93 -27.04 -14.07
CA GLU A 240 -1.38 -28.22 -14.82
C GLU A 240 -1.54 -29.48 -13.93
N TYR A 241 -1.29 -29.38 -12.62
CA TYR A 241 -1.40 -30.51 -11.70
C TYR A 241 -2.85 -31.04 -11.62
N THR A 242 -3.03 -32.34 -11.84
CA THR A 242 -4.35 -33.00 -11.89
C THR A 242 -4.71 -33.81 -10.63
N GLY A 243 -3.89 -33.72 -9.58
CA GLY A 243 -4.18 -34.36 -8.29
C GLY A 243 -5.11 -33.52 -7.40
N THR A 244 -5.40 -34.02 -6.21
CA THR A 244 -6.43 -33.46 -5.31
C THR A 244 -5.94 -32.34 -4.39
N ASP A 245 -4.63 -32.15 -4.27
CA ASP A 245 -4.00 -31.15 -3.41
C ASP A 245 -2.91 -30.44 -4.21
N TYR A 246 -3.24 -29.25 -4.74
CA TYR A 246 -2.25 -28.40 -5.37
C TYR A 246 -1.39 -27.82 -4.25
N GLY A 247 -0.07 -27.93 -4.39
CA GLY A 247 0.80 -27.33 -3.40
C GLY A 247 0.73 -25.80 -3.47
N MET A 248 1.17 -25.16 -2.40
CA MET A 248 1.26 -23.70 -2.29
C MET A 248 2.63 -23.21 -2.78
N ASP A 249 2.70 -22.04 -3.43
CA ASP A 249 3.99 -21.40 -3.74
C ASP A 249 4.64 -20.78 -2.49
N LEU A 250 5.87 -20.27 -2.62
CA LEU A 250 6.54 -19.65 -1.47
C LEU A 250 5.92 -18.31 -1.06
N TYR A 251 5.35 -17.55 -1.99
CA TYR A 251 4.71 -16.28 -1.68
C TYR A 251 3.56 -16.47 -0.68
N ALA A 252 2.73 -17.49 -0.88
CA ALA A 252 1.67 -17.83 0.05
C ALA A 252 2.18 -18.55 1.30
N ARG A 253 3.19 -19.41 1.22
CA ARG A 253 3.77 -20.08 2.42
C ARG A 253 4.43 -19.11 3.39
N THR A 254 4.99 -18.01 2.89
CA THR A 254 5.66 -16.98 3.70
C THR A 254 4.69 -15.93 4.27
N SER A 255 3.38 -16.13 4.16
CA SER A 255 2.38 -15.21 4.71
C SER A 255 2.51 -15.09 6.22
N ILE A 256 3.01 -13.94 6.68
CA ILE A 256 3.14 -13.63 8.11
C ILE A 256 1.78 -13.23 8.67
N ASP A 257 1.35 -13.88 9.74
CA ASP A 257 0.09 -13.57 10.42
C ASP A 257 0.22 -13.30 11.91
N GLN A 258 1.41 -13.52 12.48
CA GLN A 258 1.74 -13.08 13.83
C GLN A 258 3.19 -12.60 13.90
N VAL A 259 3.44 -11.69 14.83
CA VAL A 259 4.78 -11.29 15.24
C VAL A 259 4.91 -11.44 16.75
N ARG A 260 6.10 -11.80 17.21
CA ARG A 260 6.43 -11.88 18.63
C ARG A 260 7.52 -10.89 18.97
N TYR A 261 7.31 -10.15 20.06
CA TYR A 261 8.25 -9.17 20.56
C TYR A 261 9.20 -9.77 21.61
N LYS A 262 10.29 -9.05 21.92
CA LYS A 262 11.33 -9.44 22.89
C LYS A 262 10.80 -9.69 24.30
N ASP A 263 9.72 -9.02 24.69
CA ASP A 263 9.04 -9.20 25.98
C ASP A 263 8.14 -10.45 26.03
N GLY A 264 8.01 -11.16 24.91
CA GLY A 264 7.16 -12.34 24.75
C GLY A 264 5.73 -12.02 24.29
N THR A 265 5.35 -10.75 24.14
CA THR A 265 4.05 -10.34 23.61
C THR A 265 3.91 -10.81 22.17
N VAL A 266 2.74 -11.36 21.83
CA VAL A 266 2.41 -11.80 20.47
C VAL A 266 1.31 -10.91 19.91
N LEU A 267 1.59 -10.23 18.80
CA LEU A 267 0.61 -9.51 18.00
C LEU A 267 0.10 -10.45 16.90
N THR A 268 -1.22 -10.68 16.90
CA THR A 268 -1.90 -11.37 15.79
C THR A 268 -2.38 -10.33 14.79
N LEU A 269 -1.94 -10.49 13.54
CA LEU A 269 -2.22 -9.57 12.45
C LEU A 269 -3.59 -9.89 11.84
N ASP A 270 -4.46 -8.88 11.73
CA ASP A 270 -5.75 -9.06 11.09
C ASP A 270 -5.60 -9.15 9.56
N LYS A 271 -5.57 -10.37 9.04
CA LYS A 271 -5.48 -10.64 7.60
C LYS A 271 -6.73 -10.22 6.82
N THR A 272 -7.87 -9.99 7.48
CA THR A 272 -9.10 -9.51 6.81
C THR A 272 -8.99 -8.04 6.41
N MET A 273 -8.17 -7.28 7.13
CA MET A 273 -7.89 -5.88 6.84
C MET A 273 -6.98 -5.67 5.64
N GLY A 274 -6.39 -6.73 5.06
CA GLY A 274 -5.50 -6.62 3.90
C GLY A 274 -4.19 -5.86 4.16
N GLY A 275 -3.13 -6.24 3.45
CA GLY A 275 -1.87 -5.49 3.46
C GLY A 275 -1.99 -4.12 2.77
N ILE A 276 -1.05 -3.23 3.03
CA ILE A 276 -0.75 -2.10 2.13
C ILE A 276 -0.01 -2.70 0.91
N ALA A 277 -0.18 -2.23 -0.33
CA ALA A 277 0.51 -2.86 -1.48
C ALA A 277 2.06 -2.89 -1.33
N GLY A 278 2.76 -3.42 -2.33
CA GLY A 278 4.24 -3.50 -2.33
C GLY A 278 4.79 -4.92 -2.17
N GLY A 279 3.91 -5.93 -2.21
CA GLY A 279 4.32 -7.32 -2.28
C GLY A 279 4.88 -7.71 -3.65
N GLY A 280 5.75 -8.72 -3.64
CA GLY A 280 6.32 -9.28 -4.86
C GLY A 280 7.38 -10.33 -4.59
N GLU A 281 7.80 -10.98 -5.68
CA GLU A 281 8.88 -11.96 -5.69
C GLU A 281 9.96 -11.51 -6.70
N LYS A 282 11.23 -11.57 -6.28
CA LYS A 282 12.38 -11.24 -7.13
C LYS A 282 13.43 -12.33 -7.02
N GLN A 283 13.83 -12.88 -8.17
CA GLN A 283 14.94 -13.83 -8.27
C GLN A 283 16.24 -13.08 -8.52
N ASP A 284 17.13 -13.06 -7.53
CA ASP A 284 18.48 -12.53 -7.66
C ASP A 284 19.48 -13.69 -7.73
N LYS A 285 19.65 -14.21 -8.95
CA LYS A 285 20.50 -15.38 -9.23
C LYS A 285 21.99 -15.07 -9.04
N GLU A 286 22.39 -13.81 -9.21
CA GLU A 286 23.78 -13.38 -9.04
C GLU A 286 24.19 -13.51 -7.57
N ASN A 287 23.31 -13.11 -6.65
CA ASN A 287 23.53 -13.23 -5.21
C ASN A 287 23.00 -14.55 -4.62
N GLY A 288 22.44 -15.44 -5.44
CA GLY A 288 21.91 -16.74 -5.01
C GLY A 288 20.77 -16.61 -4.01
N VAL A 289 19.87 -15.64 -4.21
CA VAL A 289 18.70 -15.44 -3.34
C VAL A 289 17.38 -15.33 -4.10
N LEU A 290 16.33 -15.88 -3.50
CA LEU A 290 14.94 -15.54 -3.81
C LEU A 290 14.45 -14.54 -2.76
N ILE A 291 13.95 -13.40 -3.21
CA ILE A 291 13.44 -12.36 -2.33
C ILE A 291 11.92 -12.39 -2.39
N ILE A 292 11.29 -12.57 -1.24
CA ILE A 292 9.84 -12.42 -1.10
C ILE A 292 9.58 -11.21 -0.23
N ARG A 293 8.75 -10.30 -0.74
CA ARG A 293 8.35 -9.08 -0.05
C ARG A 293 6.84 -9.06 0.13
N ASN A 294 6.40 -8.54 1.27
CA ASN A 294 5.00 -8.17 1.50
C ASN A 294 4.90 -7.07 2.56
N SER A 295 3.70 -6.54 2.74
CA SER A 295 3.40 -5.60 3.83
C SER A 295 2.82 -6.30 5.04
N PHE A 296 2.86 -5.58 6.16
CA PHE A 296 2.03 -5.89 7.29
C PHE A 296 0.64 -5.23 7.12
N PRO A 297 -0.44 -5.92 7.51
CA PRO A 297 -1.77 -5.31 7.52
C PRO A 297 -1.94 -4.27 8.64
N GLN A 298 -1.04 -4.29 9.64
CA GLN A 298 -1.00 -3.42 10.82
C GLN A 298 0.45 -3.04 11.11
N LEU A 299 0.67 -1.94 11.84
CA LEU A 299 2.02 -1.48 12.15
C LEU A 299 2.76 -2.42 13.11
N VAL A 300 3.99 -2.76 12.76
CA VAL A 300 4.87 -3.60 13.58
C VAL A 300 5.97 -2.75 14.22
N ASP A 301 6.15 -2.92 15.53
CA ASP A 301 7.33 -2.42 16.23
C ASP A 301 8.56 -3.27 15.86
N VAL A 302 9.37 -2.73 14.95
CA VAL A 302 10.57 -3.38 14.42
C VAL A 302 11.67 -3.49 15.47
N ASP A 303 11.81 -2.50 16.35
CA ASP A 303 12.89 -2.44 17.33
C ASP A 303 12.74 -3.54 18.38
N ASN A 304 11.50 -3.91 18.69
CA ASN A 304 11.17 -4.99 19.62
C ASN A 304 10.85 -6.33 18.94
N LEU A 305 10.84 -6.42 17.61
CA LEU A 305 10.58 -7.67 16.88
C LEU A 305 11.61 -8.77 17.21
N GLN A 306 11.15 -9.94 17.65
CA GLN A 306 11.96 -11.13 17.96
C GLN A 306 11.74 -12.26 16.96
N ALA A 307 10.49 -12.53 16.59
CA ALA A 307 10.13 -13.62 15.69
C ALA A 307 8.88 -13.30 14.84
N VAL A 308 8.75 -13.99 13.72
CA VAL A 308 7.57 -13.93 12.84
C VAL A 308 6.96 -15.33 12.68
N HIS A 309 5.65 -15.40 12.52
CA HIS A 309 4.91 -16.63 12.32
C HIS A 309 4.32 -16.70 10.92
N PHE A 310 4.52 -17.82 10.24
CA PHE A 310 3.96 -18.12 8.93
C PHE A 310 2.68 -18.94 9.05
N GLY A 311 1.54 -18.28 8.91
CA GLY A 311 0.22 -18.86 9.22
C GLY A 311 -0.15 -20.10 8.42
N ASN A 312 0.22 -20.13 7.13
CA ASN A 312 -0.16 -21.21 6.22
C ASN A 312 0.60 -22.51 6.45
N ILE A 313 1.69 -22.46 7.21
CA ILE A 313 2.56 -23.61 7.49
C ILE A 313 2.77 -23.84 9.00
N ASP A 314 2.21 -22.99 9.85
CA ASP A 314 2.31 -23.04 11.32
C ASP A 314 3.76 -23.11 11.80
N GLN A 315 4.60 -22.17 11.33
CA GLN A 315 6.03 -22.12 11.66
C GLN A 315 6.47 -20.76 12.17
N TRP A 316 7.31 -20.79 13.20
CA TRP A 316 7.99 -19.61 13.75
C TRP A 316 9.40 -19.50 13.19
N LEU A 317 9.78 -18.28 12.82
CA LEU A 317 11.13 -17.89 12.50
C LEU A 317 11.63 -16.88 13.52
N GLU A 318 12.63 -17.26 14.32
CA GLU A 318 13.40 -16.29 15.11
C GLU A 318 14.23 -15.43 14.16
N VAL A 319 14.05 -14.12 14.23
CA VAL A 319 14.75 -13.15 13.37
C VAL A 319 15.81 -12.35 14.14
N ARG A 320 15.87 -12.54 15.46
CA ARG A 320 16.94 -12.05 16.34
C ARG A 320 17.43 -13.18 17.24
N GLU A 321 18.64 -13.05 17.75
CA GLU A 321 19.17 -13.91 18.83
C GLU A 321 18.49 -13.61 20.16
#